data_AF-A0A9Q8WJL3-F1
#
_entry.id   AF-A0A9Q8WJL3-F1
#
_cell.length_a   1.000
_cell.length_b   1.000
_cell.length_c   1.000
_cell.angle_alpha   90.00
_cell.angle_beta   90.00
_cell.angle_gamma   90.00
#
_symmetry.space_group_name_H-M   'P 1'
#
loop_
_entity.id
_entity.type
_entity.pdbx_description
1 polymer ?
#
loop_
_entity_poly.entity_id
_entity_poly.type
_entity_poly.pdbx_seq_one_letter_code
_entity_poly.pdbx_strand_id
1 'polypeptide(L)'
;MPEFGGRPCHSRRDEQASLSQHSHWSGLTTSQQSRNIDGSSTAPAMSSTRSGCLNCKRRHRKCDEGRPECLQCIGQGVECEGYQTVLRWGSGIASRGRFAGALVPVEIEAPPPAKRKKKSKLDEKTREIDSLAEEGSSGTLKQLNPNAVAVPSTALTAAAGFGAVPPETTWPGSTEQDRRLLEEFNETTVFMLHASRRDGLFRSKLRQLAERSEALCAILLATHLYISNPDDPSQLFEEYYLRGLSLFRNQLESFNGSVDLGAMYAGLFICTLNLFQSAPWSIHLELMTTVYGLNKDLHNSPVLSEPEARFALELMGLMDMPTFVRGRSTLSLGIWKRLRVAQGSIGMKRGGIQSVSSLPRSLLDIFSNIQDEDSDTYFLQWFGETGEIPQIHLWEAYRLAGILTGRRLRIRANTGITAAASTSCPATPSSEVLLGRLVASMDALCDATSRPEYSQLLTTNALLYPYVAARLEVAILLRQPTWMESLRRVTEKYQPYGKTANARNITEMLDEAWDSGDDAYDIDEQARRRNVEVALF
;
A
#
# COMPACT_ATOMS: atom_id res chain seq x y z
N MET A 1 -10.54 3.43 -55.45
CA MET A 1 -10.20 3.70 -56.86
C MET A 1 -11.39 4.44 -57.44
N PRO A 2 -11.26 5.70 -57.90
CA PRO A 2 -10.04 6.37 -58.36
C PRO A 2 -9.44 7.39 -57.37
N GLU A 3 -8.17 7.71 -57.61
CA GLU A 3 -7.32 8.68 -56.91
C GLU A 3 -7.53 10.09 -57.49
N PHE A 4 -7.43 11.14 -56.66
CA PHE A 4 -6.89 12.44 -57.07
C PHE A 4 -6.22 13.13 -55.88
N GLY A 5 -4.98 13.57 -56.10
CA GLY A 5 -4.03 14.05 -55.11
C GLY A 5 -4.27 15.46 -54.58
N GLY A 6 -3.61 15.74 -53.46
CA GLY A 6 -3.65 17.03 -52.78
C GLY A 6 -2.66 18.06 -53.31
N ARG A 7 -2.67 19.25 -52.69
CA ARG A 7 -1.50 20.07 -52.31
C ARG A 7 -1.95 21.25 -51.41
N PRO A 8 -1.00 21.89 -50.70
CA PRO A 8 -1.19 22.41 -49.35
C PRO A 8 -1.32 23.95 -49.29
N CYS A 9 -1.86 24.47 -48.19
CA CYS A 9 -1.87 25.90 -47.89
C CYS A 9 -0.70 26.25 -46.95
N HIS A 10 0.25 27.03 -47.46
CA HIS A 10 1.33 27.67 -46.72
C HIS A 10 0.78 28.82 -45.87
N SER A 11 1.06 28.83 -44.55
CA SER A 11 0.94 30.03 -43.72
C SER A 11 2.31 30.71 -43.57
N ARG A 12 2.33 32.01 -43.86
CA ARG A 12 3.47 32.93 -43.73
C ARG A 12 3.60 33.43 -42.28
N ARG A 13 4.85 33.39 -41.79
CA ARG A 13 5.51 34.32 -40.82
C ARG A 13 5.37 35.79 -41.26
N ASP A 14 5.49 36.86 -40.50
CA ASP A 14 5.85 37.23 -39.11
C ASP A 14 5.38 38.69 -38.94
N GLU A 15 5.14 39.16 -37.70
CA GLU A 15 5.51 40.50 -37.14
C GLU A 15 4.71 40.75 -35.84
N GLN A 16 5.35 40.55 -34.69
CA GLN A 16 5.98 41.57 -33.83
C GLN A 16 4.99 42.46 -33.05
N ALA A 17 4.92 42.25 -31.72
CA ALA A 17 4.80 43.33 -30.74
C ALA A 17 5.28 42.87 -29.35
N SER A 18 6.29 43.62 -28.89
CA SER A 18 7.03 43.67 -27.64
C SER A 18 6.36 43.31 -26.30
N LEU A 19 7.16 42.59 -25.48
CA LEU A 19 7.15 42.61 -24.01
C LEU A 19 7.62 43.98 -23.47
N SER A 20 7.04 44.46 -22.36
CA SER A 20 7.71 44.54 -21.05
C SER A 20 7.18 45.65 -20.13
N GLN A 21 7.09 45.27 -18.84
CA GLN A 21 7.34 46.04 -17.61
C GLN A 21 6.28 46.93 -16.92
N HIS A 22 6.13 46.61 -15.63
CA HIS A 22 5.98 47.46 -14.43
C HIS A 22 4.90 48.55 -14.37
N SER A 23 4.03 48.48 -13.36
CA SER A 23 4.23 49.20 -12.07
C SER A 23 2.92 49.37 -11.25
N HIS A 24 3.06 49.22 -9.93
CA HIS A 24 2.47 49.97 -8.82
C HIS A 24 0.98 50.37 -8.78
N TRP A 25 0.32 50.04 -7.65
CA TRP A 25 -0.27 50.97 -6.65
C TRP A 25 -0.90 50.13 -5.51
N SER A 26 -0.37 50.02 -4.28
CA SER A 26 -0.36 50.93 -3.11
C SER A 26 -1.71 51.44 -2.57
N GLY A 27 -2.09 50.95 -1.38
CA GLY A 27 -2.45 51.79 -0.22
C GLY A 27 -3.94 51.98 0.14
N LEU A 28 -4.31 51.54 1.36
CA LEU A 28 -5.31 52.12 2.30
C LEU A 28 -5.31 51.23 3.58
N THR A 29 -4.45 51.49 4.57
CA THR A 29 -4.64 52.31 5.80
C THR A 29 -5.82 51.93 6.72
N THR A 30 -5.45 51.32 7.84
CA THR A 30 -5.80 51.68 9.23
C THR A 30 -7.27 51.59 9.69
N SER A 31 -7.55 50.61 10.56
CA SER A 31 -8.26 50.90 11.82
C SER A 31 -7.67 50.08 12.97
N GLN A 32 -6.99 50.80 13.87
CA GLN A 32 -6.59 50.34 15.19
C GLN A 32 -7.84 50.08 16.04
N GLN A 33 -7.86 48.96 16.77
CA GLN A 33 -8.55 48.90 18.07
C GLN A 33 -7.70 48.11 19.06
N SER A 34 -7.02 48.89 19.88
CA SER A 34 -6.37 48.52 21.14
C SER A 34 -7.41 48.14 22.20
N ARG A 35 -7.23 46.99 22.86
CA ARG A 35 -7.65 46.77 24.25
C ARG A 35 -6.59 45.98 24.99
N ASN A 36 -6.07 46.57 26.07
CA ASN A 36 -5.17 45.93 27.02
C ASN A 36 -5.96 45.11 28.06
N ILE A 37 -5.48 43.88 28.29
CA ILE A 37 -5.10 43.23 29.56
C ILE A 37 -6.04 43.39 30.78
N ASP A 38 -6.66 42.29 31.21
CA ASP A 38 -6.39 41.63 32.51
C ASP A 38 -7.25 40.37 32.69
N GLY A 39 -6.65 39.27 33.17
CA GLY A 39 -7.41 38.08 33.54
C GLY A 39 -6.67 36.75 33.41
N SER A 40 -5.81 36.47 34.40
CA SER A 40 -5.29 35.16 34.80
C SER A 40 -6.03 33.95 34.20
N SER A 41 -5.38 33.23 33.29
CA SER A 41 -5.73 31.83 33.01
C SER A 41 -4.46 31.02 32.78
N THR A 42 -4.36 29.97 33.57
CA THR A 42 -3.32 28.95 33.58
C THR A 42 -2.93 28.49 32.18
N ALA A 43 -1.64 28.52 31.87
CA ALA A 43 -1.10 28.02 30.61
C ALA A 43 -1.57 26.58 30.34
N PRO A 44 -2.17 26.28 29.17
CA PRO A 44 -2.45 24.91 28.79
C PRO A 44 -1.12 24.19 28.52
N ALA A 45 -1.03 22.96 29.01
CA ALA A 45 0.11 22.08 28.80
C ALA A 45 0.44 21.97 27.30
N MET A 46 1.73 22.10 26.97
CA MET A 46 2.28 22.08 25.62
C MET A 46 1.79 20.86 24.83
N SER A 47 0.90 21.07 23.86
CA SER A 47 0.68 20.10 22.79
C SER A 47 1.85 20.20 21.81
N SER A 48 2.72 19.21 21.85
CA SER A 48 3.75 18.99 20.83
C SER A 48 3.05 18.84 19.47
N THR A 49 3.19 19.82 18.57
CA THR A 49 2.80 19.64 17.18
C THR A 49 3.63 18.49 16.58
N ARG A 50 2.97 17.44 16.07
CA ARG A 50 3.62 16.27 15.46
C ARG A 50 4.44 16.62 14.20
N SER A 51 4.31 17.85 13.71
CA SER A 51 4.80 18.36 12.41
C SER A 51 6.04 19.27 12.48
N GLY A 52 6.63 19.54 13.64
CA GLY A 52 7.84 20.39 13.72
C GLY A 52 9.08 19.80 13.02
N CYS A 53 10.05 20.65 12.66
CA CYS A 53 11.34 20.22 12.08
C CYS A 53 12.16 19.39 13.09
N LEU A 54 13.09 18.58 12.61
CA LEU A 54 13.90 17.68 13.42
C LEU A 54 14.69 18.41 14.51
N ASN A 55 15.24 19.58 14.20
CA ASN A 55 16.01 20.36 15.16
C ASN A 55 15.13 20.93 16.29
N CYS A 56 13.96 21.46 15.97
CA CYS A 56 13.02 21.97 16.98
C CYS A 56 12.42 20.84 17.82
N LYS A 57 12.14 19.68 17.20
CA LYS A 57 11.74 18.46 17.91
C LYS A 57 12.82 17.98 18.88
N ARG A 58 14.07 17.87 18.44
CA ARG A 58 15.20 17.45 19.29
C ARG A 58 15.42 18.39 20.48
N ARG A 59 15.21 19.68 20.27
CA ARG A 59 15.36 20.73 21.31
C ARG A 59 14.07 20.97 22.12
N HIS A 60 13.02 20.18 21.91
CA HIS A 60 11.72 20.31 22.57
C HIS A 60 11.15 21.74 22.56
N ARG A 61 11.30 22.45 21.44
CA ARG A 61 10.81 23.83 21.27
C ARG A 61 9.75 23.90 20.17
N LYS A 62 8.88 24.90 20.26
CA LYS A 62 7.80 25.11 19.28
C LYS A 62 8.42 25.49 17.92
N CYS A 63 8.04 24.74 16.88
CA CYS A 63 8.43 25.02 15.50
C CYS A 63 7.34 25.85 14.83
N ASP A 64 7.74 26.80 14.00
CA ASP A 64 6.87 27.62 13.15
C ASP A 64 6.49 26.93 11.82
N GLU A 65 7.04 25.75 11.55
CA GLU A 65 6.72 24.91 10.38
C GLU A 65 6.99 25.54 8.99
N GLY A 66 7.77 26.63 8.94
CA GLY A 66 8.24 27.24 7.69
C GLY A 66 9.08 26.29 6.83
N ARG A 67 8.81 26.24 5.52
CA ARG A 67 9.57 25.45 4.53
C ARG A 67 10.28 26.40 3.56
N PRO A 68 11.53 26.11 3.12
CA PRO A 68 12.32 24.90 3.38
C PRO A 68 12.99 24.84 4.76
N GLU A 69 13.20 25.99 5.42
CA GLU A 69 13.79 26.08 6.76
C GLU A 69 12.89 26.84 7.73
N CYS A 70 12.94 26.44 9.01
CA CYS A 70 12.14 27.06 10.05
C CYS A 70 12.71 28.42 10.47
N LEU A 71 11.88 29.43 10.72
CA LEU A 71 12.34 30.77 11.15
C LEU A 71 13.07 30.71 12.49
N GLN A 72 12.72 29.76 13.36
CA GLN A 72 13.46 29.54 14.60
C GLN A 72 14.86 28.92 14.43
N CYS A 73 15.08 28.26 13.31
CA CYS A 73 16.37 27.68 12.94
C CYS A 73 17.25 28.79 12.37
N ILE A 74 16.68 29.56 11.43
CA ILE A 74 17.31 30.72 10.79
C ILE A 74 17.70 31.78 11.82
N GLY A 75 16.77 32.19 12.69
CA GLY A 75 17.03 33.23 13.70
C GLY A 75 18.07 32.85 14.75
N GLN A 76 18.43 31.57 14.86
CA GLN A 76 19.45 31.06 15.75
C GLN A 76 20.77 30.74 15.04
N GLY A 77 20.86 30.99 13.73
CA GLY A 77 22.04 30.68 12.92
C GLY A 77 22.38 29.19 12.87
N VAL A 78 21.39 28.31 13.00
CA VAL A 78 21.60 26.86 12.96
C VAL A 78 20.92 26.28 11.71
N GLU A 79 21.64 25.46 10.97
CA GLU A 79 21.12 24.77 9.79
C GLU A 79 19.87 23.93 10.14
N CYS A 80 18.81 24.11 9.36
CA CYS A 80 17.55 23.40 9.60
C CYS A 80 17.59 22.02 8.96
N GLU A 81 17.67 20.96 9.77
CA GLU A 81 17.61 19.56 9.33
C GLU A 81 16.26 19.12 8.70
N GLY A 82 15.35 20.07 8.47
CA GLY A 82 14.10 19.85 7.77
C GLY A 82 13.08 19.01 8.55
N TYR A 83 12.10 18.51 7.81
CA TYR A 83 10.87 17.90 8.33
C TYR A 83 10.80 16.38 8.08
N GLN A 84 11.92 15.75 7.75
CA GLN A 84 11.96 14.33 7.40
C GLN A 84 11.64 13.45 8.62
N THR A 85 10.82 12.41 8.42
CA THR A 85 10.51 11.43 9.47
C THR A 85 11.66 10.43 9.56
N VAL A 86 12.44 10.49 10.64
CA VAL A 86 13.44 9.45 10.94
C VAL A 86 12.69 8.22 11.45
N LEU A 87 12.60 7.17 10.63
CA LEU A 87 12.07 5.88 11.06
C LEU A 87 13.06 5.25 12.05
N ARG A 88 12.64 5.06 13.30
CA ARG A 88 13.39 4.29 14.31
C ARG A 88 12.63 3.02 14.60
N TRP A 89 13.11 1.90 14.08
CA TRP A 89 12.58 0.59 14.38
C TRP A 89 13.27 0.09 15.65
N GLY A 90 12.52 0.00 16.75
CA GLY A 90 12.97 -0.68 17.95
C GLY A 90 12.73 -2.18 17.80
N SER A 91 13.60 -3.03 18.36
CA SER A 91 13.49 -4.49 18.31
C SER A 91 12.34 -5.06 19.18
N GLY A 92 11.24 -4.33 19.36
CA GLY A 92 10.12 -4.74 20.19
C GLY A 92 8.77 -4.25 19.69
N ILE A 93 7.71 -4.91 20.16
CA ILE A 93 6.29 -4.77 19.76
C ILE A 93 5.77 -3.33 19.89
N ALA A 94 6.34 -2.53 20.79
CA ALA A 94 6.09 -1.10 20.86
C ALA A 94 7.40 -0.30 20.94
N SER A 95 7.39 0.94 20.45
CA SER A 95 8.52 1.86 20.61
C SER A 95 8.51 2.59 21.96
N ARG A 96 7.35 2.62 22.65
CA ARG A 96 7.12 3.23 23.97
C ARG A 96 5.97 2.52 24.69
N GLY A 97 5.91 2.61 26.01
CA GLY A 97 4.83 2.03 26.83
C GLY A 97 5.15 0.65 27.39
N ARG A 98 4.13 -0.06 27.89
CA ARG A 98 4.27 -1.32 28.65
C ARG A 98 4.99 -2.44 27.89
N PHE A 99 4.97 -2.40 26.56
CA PHE A 99 5.56 -3.41 25.68
C PHE A 99 6.79 -2.91 24.91
N ALA A 100 7.41 -1.81 25.36
CA ALA A 100 8.62 -1.29 24.72
C ALA A 100 9.78 -2.28 24.85
N GLY A 101 10.33 -2.75 23.72
CA GLY A 101 11.43 -3.73 23.69
C GLY A 101 11.02 -5.19 23.90
N ALA A 102 9.72 -5.50 24.00
CA ALA A 102 9.24 -6.87 24.13
C ALA A 102 9.16 -7.58 22.77
N LEU A 103 9.64 -8.82 22.66
CA LEU A 103 9.62 -9.62 21.43
C LEU A 103 8.31 -10.40 21.21
N VAL A 104 7.55 -10.66 22.28
CA VAL A 104 6.27 -11.39 22.26
C VAL A 104 5.29 -10.74 23.26
N PRO A 105 3.99 -10.57 22.94
CA PRO A 105 3.02 -10.06 23.91
C PRO A 105 2.60 -11.22 24.81
N VAL A 106 3.23 -11.35 25.97
CA VAL A 106 2.81 -12.31 27.00
C VAL A 106 1.88 -11.59 27.97
N GLU A 107 0.64 -12.09 28.13
CA GLU A 107 -0.23 -11.72 29.24
C GLU A 107 0.39 -12.25 30.54
N ILE A 108 1.17 -11.41 31.21
CA ILE A 108 1.52 -11.64 32.62
C ILE A 108 0.44 -10.95 33.45
N GLU A 109 -0.34 -11.75 34.18
CA GLU A 109 -1.24 -11.27 35.22
C GLU A 109 -0.49 -10.30 36.13
N ALA A 110 -1.01 -9.08 36.23
CA ALA A 110 -0.37 -8.02 37.00
C ALA A 110 -0.43 -8.35 38.50
N PRO A 111 0.66 -8.20 39.27
CA PRO A 111 0.51 -8.00 40.70
C PRO A 111 -0.21 -6.66 40.93
N PRO A 112 -1.06 -6.55 41.97
CA PRO A 112 -1.89 -5.37 42.18
C PRO A 112 -1.02 -4.11 42.42
N PRO A 113 -1.54 -2.90 42.11
CA PRO A 113 -0.76 -1.68 42.22
C PRO A 113 -0.38 -1.43 43.67
N ALA A 114 0.93 -1.36 43.95
CA ALA A 114 1.43 -0.92 45.24
C ALA A 114 0.99 0.54 45.47
N LYS A 115 0.08 0.75 46.43
CA LYS A 115 -0.34 2.07 46.89
C LYS A 115 0.90 2.89 47.26
N ARG A 116 1.11 4.03 46.59
CA ARG A 116 2.10 5.05 46.97
C ARG A 116 1.85 5.45 48.43
N LYS A 117 2.70 5.01 49.35
CA LYS A 117 2.73 5.57 50.71
C LYS A 117 3.34 6.97 50.64
N LYS A 118 2.57 7.97 51.06
CA LYS A 118 3.04 9.33 51.35
C LYS A 118 4.22 9.24 52.31
N LYS A 119 5.35 9.88 51.97
CA LYS A 119 6.42 10.17 52.93
C LYS A 119 5.88 11.20 53.93
N SER A 120 5.69 10.80 55.18
CA SER A 120 5.66 11.72 56.32
C SER A 120 6.99 11.64 57.06
N LYS A 121 7.54 12.82 57.37
CA LYS A 121 8.71 13.05 58.21
C LYS A 121 8.49 12.49 59.61
N LEU A 122 9.50 11.81 60.18
CA LEU A 122 9.87 11.95 61.60
C LEU A 122 11.23 11.26 61.89
N ASP A 123 12.13 12.03 62.52
CA ASP A 123 13.27 11.74 63.42
C ASP A 123 14.37 10.76 62.95
N GLU A 124 15.64 11.12 62.78
CA GLU A 124 16.62 11.90 63.58
C GLU A 124 17.15 11.21 64.86
N LYS A 125 18.51 11.21 64.95
CA LYS A 125 19.44 10.73 66.00
C LYS A 125 19.71 9.22 66.02
N THR A 126 20.97 8.75 65.93
CA THR A 126 22.21 9.17 66.63
C THR A 126 23.41 8.64 65.81
N ARG A 127 24.30 9.49 65.24
CA ARG A 127 25.60 9.98 65.77
C ARG A 127 26.57 8.87 66.21
N GLU A 128 27.72 8.75 65.51
CA GLU A 128 29.09 9.08 66.01
C GLU A 128 29.77 7.78 66.52
N ILE A 129 31.03 7.38 66.33
CA ILE A 129 32.38 7.91 65.97
C ILE A 129 33.13 6.64 65.45
N ASP A 130 34.02 6.65 64.45
CA ASP A 130 35.46 6.86 64.70
C ASP A 130 36.28 6.98 63.41
N SER A 131 37.38 7.70 63.55
CA SER A 131 38.28 8.21 62.52
C SER A 131 39.72 7.78 62.77
N LEU A 132 40.56 7.90 61.72
CA LEU A 132 42.04 7.87 61.70
C LEU A 132 42.66 6.45 61.59
N ALA A 133 43.69 6.15 60.78
CA ALA A 133 44.65 6.94 60.01
C ALA A 133 45.29 6.10 58.87
N GLU A 134 45.77 6.80 57.82
CA GLU A 134 47.08 6.71 57.10
C GLU A 134 47.73 5.34 56.77
N GLU A 135 48.48 5.09 55.70
CA GLU A 135 49.09 5.83 54.59
C GLU A 135 49.63 4.78 53.58
N GLY A 136 49.81 5.11 52.30
CA GLY A 136 50.54 4.25 51.35
C GLY A 136 50.24 4.48 49.88
N SER A 137 50.99 5.39 49.25
CA SER A 137 50.95 5.75 47.83
C SER A 137 51.68 4.74 46.93
N SER A 138 51.07 4.32 45.81
CA SER A 138 51.69 4.28 44.46
C SER A 138 50.73 3.64 43.43
N GLY A 139 50.47 4.31 42.29
CA GLY A 139 49.93 3.66 41.07
C GLY A 139 48.78 4.35 40.33
N THR A 140 49.14 5.22 39.38
CA THR A 140 48.56 5.47 38.04
C THR A 140 47.03 5.38 37.76
N LEU A 141 46.49 6.51 37.24
CA LEU A 141 45.19 6.69 36.58
C LEU A 141 44.87 5.66 35.46
N LYS A 142 43.63 5.12 35.46
CA LYS A 142 42.62 5.30 34.38
C LYS A 142 41.30 4.53 34.63
N GLN A 143 40.20 5.28 34.54
CA GLN A 143 38.83 4.94 34.13
C GLN A 143 38.35 3.47 34.23
N LEU A 144 37.39 3.24 35.13
CA LEU A 144 36.57 2.02 35.20
C LEU A 144 35.30 2.16 34.35
N ASN A 145 35.09 1.15 33.52
CA ASN A 145 33.86 0.81 32.80
C ASN A 145 33.15 -0.32 33.58
N PRO A 146 31.88 -0.19 34.01
CA PRO A 146 31.16 -1.29 34.61
C PRO A 146 30.19 -1.94 33.60
N ASN A 147 30.72 -2.91 32.84
CA ASN A 147 29.92 -3.96 32.22
C ASN A 147 30.18 -5.24 33.01
N ALA A 148 29.23 -5.60 33.90
CA ALA A 148 28.96 -6.97 34.37
C ALA A 148 27.92 -6.90 35.50
N VAL A 149 26.72 -7.47 35.30
CA VAL A 149 26.13 -8.47 36.23
C VAL A 149 25.14 -9.36 35.45
N ALA A 150 25.47 -10.65 35.51
CA ALA A 150 24.73 -11.90 35.31
C ALA A 150 23.21 -11.92 35.00
N VAL A 151 22.84 -12.79 34.05
CA VAL A 151 21.52 -13.39 33.88
C VAL A 151 21.57 -14.84 34.41
N PRO A 152 20.54 -15.36 35.12
CA PRO A 152 20.54 -16.73 35.64
C PRO A 152 20.22 -17.76 34.56
N SER A 153 21.06 -18.79 34.45
CA SER A 153 20.83 -20.00 33.67
C SER A 153 19.95 -20.99 34.43
N THR A 154 18.73 -21.26 33.97
CA THR A 154 18.04 -22.55 34.16
C THR A 154 16.91 -22.71 33.15
N ALA A 155 17.24 -23.15 31.93
CA ALA A 155 16.38 -23.91 31.03
C ALA A 155 17.21 -24.51 29.87
N LEU A 156 18.29 -25.23 30.19
CA LEU A 156 19.00 -26.07 29.22
C LEU A 156 19.33 -27.41 29.88
N THR A 157 18.34 -28.30 29.89
CA THR A 157 18.57 -29.73 30.10
C THR A 157 17.49 -30.51 29.37
N ALA A 158 17.63 -30.60 28.04
CA ALA A 158 17.10 -31.69 27.22
C ALA A 158 17.64 -31.58 25.79
N ALA A 159 18.96 -31.79 25.60
CA ALA A 159 19.56 -32.23 24.34
C ALA A 159 21.08 -32.37 24.53
N ALA A 160 21.51 -33.33 25.36
CA ALA A 160 22.89 -33.76 25.41
C ALA A 160 22.94 -35.18 24.84
N GLY A 161 23.25 -35.27 23.54
CA GLY A 161 23.44 -36.51 22.82
C GLY A 161 23.49 -36.25 21.33
N PHE A 162 24.66 -36.49 20.73
CA PHE A 162 25.08 -36.25 19.35
C PHE A 162 25.60 -34.85 19.06
N GLY A 163 26.92 -34.79 18.80
CA GLY A 163 27.61 -33.59 18.36
C GLY A 163 27.03 -33.11 17.04
N ALA A 164 26.30 -32.00 17.09
CA ALA A 164 25.87 -31.26 15.92
C ALA A 164 26.80 -30.06 15.75
N VAL A 165 27.40 -30.00 14.55
CA VAL A 165 28.02 -28.82 13.94
C VAL A 165 27.07 -27.61 14.07
N PRO A 166 27.55 -26.36 14.17
CA PRO A 166 26.67 -25.18 14.22
C PRO A 166 25.68 -25.25 13.05
N PRO A 167 24.39 -24.89 13.21
CA PRO A 167 23.47 -24.92 12.09
C PRO A 167 24.00 -23.92 11.05
N GLU A 168 24.45 -24.45 9.92
CA GLU A 168 24.69 -23.66 8.72
C GLU A 168 23.43 -22.83 8.49
N THR A 169 23.57 -21.51 8.38
CA THR A 169 22.51 -20.63 7.92
C THR A 169 22.19 -21.02 6.47
N THR A 170 21.36 -22.04 6.30
CA THR A 170 20.95 -22.59 5.02
C THR A 170 19.98 -21.64 4.36
N TRP A 171 20.35 -21.20 3.16
CA TRP A 171 19.62 -20.24 2.33
C TRP A 171 18.26 -20.82 1.88
N PRO A 172 17.12 -20.13 2.03
CA PRO A 172 15.83 -20.50 1.45
C PRO A 172 15.96 -20.77 -0.04
N GLY A 173 15.76 -22.02 -0.44
CA GLY A 173 16.02 -22.55 -1.78
C GLY A 173 17.20 -23.54 -1.84
N SER A 174 17.94 -23.71 -0.73
CA SER A 174 19.06 -24.66 -0.64
C SER A 174 18.60 -26.05 -0.20
N THR A 175 17.58 -26.14 0.67
CA THR A 175 17.08 -27.44 1.11
C THR A 175 16.23 -28.11 0.02
N GLU A 176 16.11 -29.43 0.09
CA GLU A 176 15.22 -30.18 -0.82
C GLU A 176 13.75 -29.74 -0.65
N GLN A 177 13.36 -29.41 0.59
CA GLN A 177 12.01 -28.94 0.91
C GLN A 177 11.72 -27.60 0.24
N ASP A 178 12.66 -26.65 0.28
CA ASP A 178 12.49 -25.32 -0.31
C ASP A 178 12.37 -25.43 -1.83
N ARG A 179 13.24 -26.24 -2.46
CA ARG A 179 13.24 -26.46 -3.91
C ARG A 179 11.93 -27.09 -4.37
N ARG A 180 11.43 -28.06 -3.61
CA ARG A 180 10.12 -28.68 -3.86
C ARG A 180 8.98 -27.66 -3.76
N LEU A 181 8.90 -26.91 -2.66
CA LEU A 181 7.83 -25.93 -2.45
C LEU A 181 7.88 -24.78 -3.48
N LEU A 182 9.08 -24.35 -3.88
CA LEU A 182 9.24 -23.34 -4.92
C LEU A 182 8.78 -23.86 -6.28
N GLU A 183 9.02 -25.13 -6.59
CA GLU A 183 8.49 -25.76 -7.80
C GLU A 183 6.96 -25.90 -7.75
N GLU A 184 6.40 -26.32 -6.60
CA GLU A 184 4.96 -26.39 -6.38
C GLU A 184 4.30 -24.99 -6.55
N PHE A 185 4.90 -23.94 -5.98
CA PHE A 185 4.48 -22.55 -6.22
C PHE A 185 4.51 -22.18 -7.72
N ASN A 186 5.59 -22.54 -8.40
CA ASN A 186 5.85 -22.22 -9.80
C ASN A 186 4.91 -22.97 -10.77
N GLU A 187 4.38 -24.13 -10.37
CA GLU A 187 3.42 -24.91 -11.17
C GLU A 187 1.96 -24.64 -10.83
N THR A 188 1.67 -24.04 -9.67
CA THR A 188 0.29 -23.85 -9.19
C THR A 188 0.00 -22.39 -8.84
N THR A 189 0.57 -21.90 -7.74
CA THR A 189 0.25 -20.60 -7.16
C THR A 189 0.56 -19.42 -8.05
N VAL A 190 1.64 -19.45 -8.83
CA VAL A 190 2.03 -18.33 -9.68
C VAL A 190 0.93 -17.93 -10.67
N PHE A 191 0.16 -18.91 -11.18
CA PHE A 191 -0.92 -18.67 -12.12
C PHE A 191 -2.15 -18.05 -11.47
N MET A 192 -2.20 -17.97 -10.14
CA MET A 192 -3.21 -17.22 -9.40
C MET A 192 -2.79 -15.78 -9.16
N LEU A 193 -1.64 -15.32 -9.64
CA LEU A 193 -1.14 -13.96 -9.36
C LEU A 193 -1.28 -13.01 -10.55
N HIS A 194 -1.79 -13.50 -11.68
CA HIS A 194 -1.96 -12.73 -12.90
C HIS A 194 -3.10 -13.28 -13.76
N ALA A 195 -3.64 -12.43 -14.64
CA ALA A 195 -4.73 -12.70 -15.57
C ALA A 195 -4.28 -12.73 -17.04
N SER A 196 -2.96 -12.69 -17.30
CA SER A 196 -2.38 -12.83 -18.64
C SER A 196 -2.33 -14.28 -19.09
N ARG A 197 -1.36 -14.63 -19.95
CA ARG A 197 -1.17 -15.98 -20.46
C ARG A 197 -0.26 -16.82 -19.55
N ARG A 198 -0.51 -18.14 -19.50
CA ARG A 198 0.31 -19.14 -18.77
C ARG A 198 1.74 -19.27 -19.30
N ASP A 199 1.93 -19.05 -20.61
CA ASP A 199 3.22 -19.09 -21.30
C ASP A 199 4.04 -17.78 -21.16
N GLY A 200 3.59 -16.86 -20.30
CA GLY A 200 4.24 -15.56 -20.09
C GLY A 200 5.58 -15.64 -19.35
N LEU A 201 6.42 -14.61 -19.55
CA LEU A 201 7.75 -14.50 -18.92
C LEU A 201 7.70 -14.16 -17.42
N PHE A 202 6.54 -13.78 -16.87
CA PHE A 202 6.41 -13.41 -15.47
C PHE A 202 6.86 -14.54 -14.53
N ARG A 203 6.39 -15.76 -14.81
CA ARG A 203 6.71 -16.97 -14.05
C ARG A 203 8.22 -17.24 -13.98
N SER A 204 8.87 -17.31 -15.15
CA SER A 204 10.30 -17.62 -15.22
C SER A 204 11.18 -16.51 -14.62
N LYS A 205 10.82 -15.24 -14.81
CA LYS A 205 11.50 -14.10 -14.19
C LYS A 205 11.37 -14.11 -12.66
N LEU A 206 10.16 -14.37 -12.14
CA LEU A 206 9.93 -14.41 -10.70
C LEU A 206 10.74 -15.54 -10.03
N ARG A 207 10.78 -16.73 -10.65
CA ARG A 207 11.61 -17.84 -10.17
C ARG A 207 13.09 -17.47 -10.14
N GLN A 208 13.63 -16.90 -11.22
CA GLN A 208 15.04 -16.49 -11.27
C GLN A 208 15.40 -15.42 -10.23
N LEU A 209 14.47 -14.52 -9.90
CA LEU A 209 14.64 -13.55 -8.83
C LEU A 209 14.61 -14.21 -7.45
N ALA A 210 13.70 -15.17 -7.24
CA ALA A 210 13.61 -15.92 -5.99
C ALA A 210 14.89 -16.73 -5.71
N GLU A 211 15.47 -17.34 -6.74
CA GLU A 211 16.76 -18.06 -6.68
C GLU A 211 17.96 -17.15 -6.36
N ARG A 212 17.78 -15.83 -6.33
CA ARG A 212 18.83 -14.85 -5.98
C ARG A 212 18.51 -14.00 -4.75
N SER A 213 17.30 -14.11 -4.20
CA SER A 213 16.83 -13.29 -3.08
C SER A 213 16.20 -14.17 -2.00
N GLU A 214 16.89 -14.29 -0.88
CA GLU A 214 16.46 -15.11 0.26
C GLU A 214 15.11 -14.63 0.82
N ALA A 215 14.96 -13.30 0.97
CA ALA A 215 13.73 -12.69 1.46
C ALA A 215 12.57 -12.97 0.52
N LEU A 216 12.77 -12.81 -0.79
CA LEU A 216 11.73 -13.10 -1.79
C LEU A 216 11.36 -14.57 -1.78
N CYS A 217 12.35 -15.47 -1.82
CA CYS A 217 12.12 -16.92 -1.77
C CYS A 217 11.26 -17.29 -0.56
N ALA A 218 11.66 -16.90 0.66
CA ALA A 218 10.92 -17.20 1.88
C ALA A 218 9.47 -16.67 1.82
N ILE A 219 9.25 -15.44 1.33
CA ILE A 219 7.90 -14.88 1.20
C ILE A 219 7.07 -15.61 0.13
N LEU A 220 7.66 -16.04 -0.99
CA LEU A 220 6.95 -16.85 -1.99
C LEU A 220 6.53 -18.20 -1.43
N LEU A 221 7.40 -18.85 -0.64
CA LEU A 221 7.07 -20.11 0.03
C LEU A 221 5.94 -19.92 1.05
N ALA A 222 6.01 -18.86 1.87
CA ALA A 222 4.92 -18.51 2.78
C ALA A 222 3.61 -18.24 2.02
N THR A 223 3.68 -17.51 0.90
CA THR A 223 2.52 -17.24 0.04
C THR A 223 1.91 -18.52 -0.50
N HIS A 224 2.73 -19.45 -1.01
CA HIS A 224 2.28 -20.77 -1.46
C HIS A 224 1.57 -21.53 -0.34
N LEU A 225 2.22 -21.66 0.81
CA LEU A 225 1.70 -22.43 1.94
C LEU A 225 0.38 -21.87 2.47
N TYR A 226 0.24 -20.54 2.52
CA TYR A 226 -1.02 -19.91 2.91
C TYR A 226 -2.13 -20.19 1.90
N ILE A 227 -1.89 -19.98 0.61
CA ILE A 227 -2.93 -20.14 -0.41
C ILE A 227 -3.35 -21.61 -0.57
N SER A 228 -2.41 -22.54 -0.39
CA SER A 228 -2.70 -23.97 -0.44
C SER A 228 -3.63 -24.43 0.68
N ASN A 229 -3.61 -23.79 1.86
CA ASN A 229 -4.55 -24.07 2.95
C ASN A 229 -4.88 -22.79 3.78
N PRO A 230 -5.75 -21.88 3.28
CA PRO A 230 -5.99 -20.59 3.93
C PRO A 230 -6.73 -20.67 5.26
N ASP A 231 -7.49 -21.75 5.49
CA ASP A 231 -8.30 -21.96 6.70
C ASP A 231 -7.47 -22.46 7.87
N ASP A 232 -6.38 -23.19 7.59
CA ASP A 232 -5.48 -23.74 8.58
C ASP A 232 -4.02 -23.71 8.06
N PRO A 233 -3.40 -22.51 8.03
CA PRO A 233 -2.02 -22.38 7.57
C PRO A 233 -1.06 -23.23 8.42
N SER A 234 -0.19 -23.99 7.76
CA SER A 234 0.76 -24.86 8.46
C SER A 234 1.76 -24.08 9.34
N GLN A 235 2.36 -24.74 10.34
CA GLN A 235 3.47 -24.15 11.12
C GLN A 235 4.64 -23.68 10.24
N LEU A 236 4.86 -24.40 9.12
CA LEU A 236 5.89 -24.06 8.14
C LEU A 236 5.60 -22.71 7.45
N PHE A 237 4.33 -22.35 7.27
CA PHE A 237 3.97 -21.03 6.77
C PHE A 237 4.46 -19.94 7.72
N GLU A 238 4.24 -20.09 9.03
CA GLU A 238 4.67 -19.12 10.03
C GLU A 238 6.19 -18.97 10.06
N GLU A 239 6.92 -20.08 9.97
CA GLU A 239 8.38 -20.09 9.92
C GLU A 239 8.91 -19.29 8.72
N TYR A 240 8.44 -19.58 7.51
CA TYR A 240 8.87 -18.85 6.31
C TYR A 240 8.43 -17.40 6.31
N TYR A 241 7.23 -17.10 6.82
CA TYR A 241 6.72 -15.74 6.90
C TYR A 241 7.57 -14.88 7.83
N LEU A 242 7.84 -15.36 9.05
CA LEU A 242 8.69 -14.66 10.02
C LEU A 242 10.13 -14.52 9.53
N ARG A 243 10.68 -15.57 8.90
CA ARG A 243 12.01 -15.53 8.30
C ARG A 243 12.08 -14.50 7.17
N GLY A 244 11.13 -14.52 6.24
CA GLY A 244 11.06 -13.58 5.12
C GLY A 244 10.94 -12.13 5.58
N LEU A 245 10.09 -11.86 6.59
CA LEU A 245 9.98 -10.53 7.20
C LEU A 245 11.27 -10.07 7.87
N SER A 246 11.96 -10.96 8.59
CA SER A 246 13.25 -10.65 9.22
C SER A 246 14.31 -10.29 8.18
N LEU A 247 14.46 -11.11 7.14
CA LEU A 247 15.39 -10.86 6.04
C LEU A 247 15.08 -9.56 5.30
N PHE A 248 13.81 -9.34 4.97
CA PHE A 248 13.37 -8.12 4.31
C PHE A 248 13.69 -6.87 5.14
N ARG A 249 13.45 -6.91 6.46
CA ARG A 249 13.80 -5.79 7.37
C ARG A 249 15.30 -5.54 7.40
N ASN A 250 16.12 -6.57 7.51
CA ASN A 250 17.59 -6.43 7.51
C ASN A 250 18.11 -5.84 6.18
N GLN A 251 17.50 -6.22 5.05
CA GLN A 251 17.81 -5.63 3.73
C GLN A 251 17.43 -4.14 3.68
N LEU A 252 16.28 -3.76 4.24
CA LEU A 252 15.89 -2.35 4.32
C LEU A 252 16.79 -1.52 5.25
N GLU A 253 17.30 -2.10 6.34
CA GLU A 253 18.25 -1.42 7.25
C GLU A 253 19.60 -1.14 6.60
N SER A 254 20.03 -2.02 5.69
CA SER A 254 21.28 -1.89 4.93
C SER A 254 21.11 -1.14 3.60
N PHE A 255 19.93 -0.57 3.34
CA PHE A 255 19.63 0.13 2.11
C PHE A 255 20.53 1.35 1.90
N ASN A 256 21.32 1.31 0.82
CA ASN A 256 22.32 2.32 0.49
C ASN A 256 21.86 3.30 -0.61
N GLY A 257 20.59 3.25 -1.01
CA GLY A 257 20.02 4.06 -2.10
C GLY A 257 20.04 3.39 -3.48
N SER A 258 20.66 2.22 -3.64
CA SER A 258 20.60 1.44 -4.90
C SER A 258 19.32 0.62 -4.99
N VAL A 259 18.89 0.31 -6.22
CA VAL A 259 17.69 -0.51 -6.44
C VAL A 259 18.03 -1.97 -6.16
N ASP A 260 17.45 -2.51 -5.11
CA ASP A 260 17.45 -3.95 -4.82
C ASP A 260 16.13 -4.56 -5.31
N LEU A 261 16.18 -5.27 -6.44
CA LEU A 261 15.04 -5.99 -7.00
C LEU A 261 14.51 -7.07 -6.05
N GLY A 262 15.39 -7.79 -5.36
CA GLY A 262 15.01 -8.86 -4.46
C GLY A 262 14.16 -8.34 -3.30
N ALA A 263 14.61 -7.24 -2.67
CA ALA A 263 13.86 -6.57 -1.62
C ALA A 263 12.56 -5.96 -2.15
N MET A 264 12.58 -5.35 -3.35
CA MET A 264 11.38 -4.70 -3.89
C MET A 264 10.27 -5.71 -4.19
N TYR A 265 10.61 -6.86 -4.77
CA TYR A 265 9.66 -7.94 -4.99
C TYR A 265 9.24 -8.61 -3.68
N ALA A 266 10.15 -8.78 -2.70
CA ALA A 266 9.77 -9.28 -1.38
C ALA A 266 8.70 -8.37 -0.73
N GLY A 267 8.88 -7.04 -0.80
CA GLY A 267 7.89 -6.07 -0.33
C GLY A 267 6.55 -6.16 -1.06
N LEU A 268 6.56 -6.29 -2.39
CA LEU A 268 5.34 -6.52 -3.19
C LEU A 268 4.61 -7.78 -2.74
N PHE A 269 5.33 -8.88 -2.55
CA PHE A 269 4.72 -10.15 -2.17
C PHE A 269 4.29 -10.21 -0.70
N ILE A 270 4.92 -9.42 0.19
CA ILE A 270 4.38 -9.19 1.54
C ILE A 270 3.02 -8.49 1.44
N CYS A 271 2.88 -7.49 0.56
CA CYS A 271 1.58 -6.85 0.30
C CYS A 271 0.57 -7.87 -0.25
N THR A 272 0.97 -8.71 -1.21
CA THR A 272 0.12 -9.74 -1.82
C THR A 272 -0.32 -10.82 -0.83
N LEU A 273 0.57 -11.28 0.06
CA LEU A 273 0.22 -12.25 1.11
C LEU A 273 -0.79 -11.65 2.09
N ASN A 274 -0.54 -10.43 2.59
CA ASN A 274 -1.45 -9.76 3.51
C ASN A 274 -2.79 -9.43 2.84
N LEU A 275 -2.79 -9.13 1.54
CA LEU A 275 -3.98 -9.04 0.72
C LEU A 275 -4.79 -10.33 0.77
N PHE A 276 -4.20 -11.51 0.53
CA PHE A 276 -4.95 -12.77 0.63
C PHE A 276 -5.50 -13.05 2.03
N GLN A 277 -4.77 -12.61 3.05
CA GLN A 277 -5.22 -12.65 4.45
C GLN A 277 -6.27 -11.59 4.80
N SER A 278 -6.62 -10.69 3.87
CA SER A 278 -7.48 -9.53 4.11
C SER A 278 -6.96 -8.60 5.21
N ALA A 279 -5.67 -8.70 5.55
CA ALA A 279 -5.01 -7.93 6.59
C ALA A 279 -4.56 -6.56 6.04
N PRO A 280 -4.45 -5.52 6.87
CA PRO A 280 -3.95 -4.22 6.42
C PRO A 280 -2.56 -4.34 5.76
N TRP A 281 -2.45 -3.92 4.51
CA TRP A 281 -1.24 -4.10 3.70
C TRP A 281 -0.79 -2.84 2.98
N SER A 282 -1.69 -1.87 2.77
CA SER A 282 -1.42 -0.60 2.11
C SER A 282 -0.30 0.23 2.77
N ILE A 283 -0.06 0.00 4.07
CA ILE A 283 1.08 0.57 4.81
C ILE A 283 2.44 0.06 4.31
N HIS A 284 2.53 -1.19 3.88
CA HIS A 284 3.77 -1.74 3.33
C HIS A 284 4.10 -1.09 1.98
N LEU A 285 3.08 -0.80 1.19
CA LEU A 285 3.24 -0.08 -0.08
C LEU A 285 3.75 1.36 0.16
N GLU A 286 3.19 2.06 1.15
CA GLU A 286 3.68 3.40 1.56
C GLU A 286 5.14 3.37 2.02
N LEU A 287 5.52 2.37 2.83
CA LEU A 287 6.91 2.19 3.26
C LEU A 287 7.84 1.97 2.06
N MET A 288 7.46 1.11 1.11
CA MET A 288 8.23 0.90 -0.12
C MET A 288 8.38 2.18 -0.93
N THR A 289 7.32 2.98 -1.09
CA THR A 289 7.44 4.27 -1.80
C THR A 289 8.40 5.24 -1.11
N THR A 290 8.49 5.17 0.22
CA THR A 290 9.42 5.99 0.99
C THR A 290 10.86 5.52 0.81
N VAL A 291 11.12 4.21 0.93
CA VAL A 291 12.46 3.59 0.76
C VAL A 291 13.03 3.90 -0.62
N TYR A 292 12.25 3.66 -1.67
CA TYR A 292 12.71 3.85 -3.06
C TYR A 292 12.52 5.29 -3.58
N GLY A 293 12.13 6.24 -2.72
CA GLY A 293 11.99 7.64 -3.09
C GLY A 293 10.90 7.93 -4.14
N LEU A 294 9.89 7.07 -4.25
CA LEU A 294 8.83 7.12 -5.27
C LEU A 294 7.77 8.19 -5.02
N ASN A 295 7.86 8.87 -3.89
CA ASN A 295 6.99 9.99 -3.51
C ASN A 295 7.42 11.32 -4.16
N LYS A 296 8.58 11.35 -4.81
CA LYS A 296 9.11 12.51 -5.54
C LYS A 296 8.85 12.36 -7.05
N ASP A 297 9.35 13.32 -7.81
CA ASP A 297 9.41 13.21 -9.26
C ASP A 297 10.21 11.95 -9.68
N LEU A 298 9.61 11.15 -10.56
CA LEU A 298 10.15 9.88 -11.02
C LEU A 298 11.07 10.02 -12.25
N HIS A 299 11.15 11.20 -12.89
CA HIS A 299 11.92 11.39 -14.14
C HIS A 299 13.39 10.93 -14.04
N ASN A 300 14.02 11.12 -12.88
CA ASN A 300 15.41 10.71 -12.61
C ASN A 300 15.51 9.54 -11.63
N SER A 301 14.42 8.80 -11.42
CA SER A 301 14.42 7.68 -10.48
C SER A 301 15.22 6.49 -11.05
N PRO A 302 16.14 5.89 -10.29
CA PRO A 302 16.87 4.70 -10.74
C PRO A 302 15.90 3.54 -11.02
N VAL A 303 14.78 3.46 -10.29
CA VAL A 303 13.71 2.48 -10.51
C VAL A 303 13.09 2.60 -11.90
N LEU A 304 12.97 3.83 -12.43
CA LEU A 304 12.42 4.04 -13.77
C LEU A 304 13.42 3.64 -14.86
N SER A 305 14.72 3.69 -14.60
CA SER A 305 15.77 3.32 -15.57
C SER A 305 15.93 1.81 -15.75
N GLU A 306 15.73 1.04 -14.68
CA GLU A 306 15.89 -0.41 -14.67
C GLU A 306 14.58 -1.13 -15.10
N PRO A 307 14.60 -2.01 -16.13
CA PRO A 307 13.37 -2.62 -16.66
C PRO A 307 12.58 -3.48 -15.68
N GLU A 308 13.28 -4.34 -14.94
CA GLU A 308 12.70 -5.22 -13.92
C GLU A 308 12.12 -4.42 -12.74
N ALA A 309 12.78 -3.32 -12.39
CA ALA A 309 12.31 -2.44 -11.34
C ALA A 309 11.06 -1.64 -11.78
N ARG A 310 11.04 -1.20 -13.04
CA ARG A 310 9.89 -0.53 -13.65
C ARG A 310 8.65 -1.41 -13.69
N PHE A 311 8.81 -2.70 -13.96
CA PHE A 311 7.71 -3.66 -13.88
C PHE A 311 7.12 -3.72 -12.47
N ALA A 312 7.97 -3.83 -11.45
CA ALA A 312 7.52 -3.83 -10.06
C ALA A 312 6.84 -2.49 -9.68
N LEU A 313 7.38 -1.35 -10.14
CA LEU A 313 6.73 -0.04 -9.97
C LEU A 313 5.35 0.03 -10.64
N GLU A 314 5.19 -0.60 -11.80
CA GLU A 314 3.90 -0.72 -12.48
C GLU A 314 2.90 -1.57 -11.66
N LEU A 315 3.36 -2.66 -11.03
CA LEU A 315 2.55 -3.43 -10.09
C LEU A 315 2.17 -2.63 -8.85
N MET A 316 3.10 -1.89 -8.26
CA MET A 316 2.80 -0.98 -7.15
C MET A 316 1.71 0.02 -7.56
N GLY A 317 1.76 0.55 -8.78
CA GLY A 317 0.73 1.43 -9.33
C GLY A 317 -0.65 0.76 -9.45
N LEU A 318 -0.69 -0.51 -9.85
CA LEU A 318 -1.93 -1.29 -9.91
C LEU A 318 -2.51 -1.52 -8.51
N MET A 319 -1.66 -1.90 -7.56
CA MET A 319 -2.04 -2.11 -6.14
C MET A 319 -2.48 -0.82 -5.45
N ASP A 320 -1.99 0.33 -5.92
CA ASP A 320 -2.33 1.64 -5.37
C ASP A 320 -3.59 2.27 -5.98
N MET A 321 -4.23 1.59 -6.94
CA MET A 321 -5.34 2.14 -7.70
C MET A 321 -6.57 2.42 -6.80
N PRO A 322 -7.20 3.62 -6.85
CA PRO A 322 -8.15 4.07 -5.82
C PRO A 322 -9.35 3.16 -5.55
N THR A 323 -9.94 2.54 -6.57
CA THR A 323 -11.14 1.69 -6.41
C THR A 323 -10.83 0.20 -6.39
N PHE A 324 -9.59 -0.18 -6.65
CA PHE A 324 -9.18 -1.58 -6.71
C PHE A 324 -8.96 -2.17 -5.32
N VAL A 325 -8.84 -1.32 -4.29
CA VAL A 325 -8.71 -1.73 -2.90
C VAL A 325 -9.82 -1.06 -2.10
N ARG A 326 -10.56 -1.84 -1.31
CA ARG A 326 -11.56 -1.32 -0.37
C ARG A 326 -11.04 -1.41 1.04
N GLY A 327 -11.42 -0.42 1.85
CA GLY A 327 -11.07 -0.42 3.26
C GLY A 327 -9.66 0.06 3.60
N ARG A 328 -8.96 0.71 2.65
CA ARG A 328 -7.55 1.13 2.83
C ARG A 328 -7.35 1.94 4.12
N SER A 329 -6.27 1.61 4.83
CA SER A 329 -5.78 2.34 6.00
C SER A 329 -4.98 3.59 5.60
N THR A 330 -4.41 3.59 4.39
CA THR A 330 -3.65 4.71 3.82
C THR A 330 -4.39 5.36 2.67
N LEU A 331 -4.07 6.63 2.39
CA LEU A 331 -4.54 7.31 1.18
C LEU A 331 -3.93 6.62 -0.06
N SER A 332 -4.64 6.68 -1.19
CA SER A 332 -4.03 6.32 -2.48
C SER A 332 -2.82 7.22 -2.70
N LEU A 333 -1.69 6.60 -3.00
CA LEU A 333 -0.44 7.30 -3.15
C LEU A 333 -0.35 7.94 -4.54
N GLY A 334 -1.19 7.60 -5.51
CA GLY A 334 -1.14 8.10 -6.89
C GLY A 334 0.05 7.58 -7.69
N ILE A 335 0.56 6.37 -7.36
CA ILE A 335 1.77 5.80 -7.98
C ILE A 335 1.60 5.66 -9.50
N TRP A 336 0.46 5.13 -9.95
CA TRP A 336 0.18 4.98 -11.38
C TRP A 336 0.27 6.31 -12.10
N LYS A 337 -0.47 7.34 -11.66
CA LYS A 337 -0.48 8.68 -12.27
C LYS A 337 0.93 9.26 -12.40
N ARG A 338 1.75 9.17 -11.35
CA ARG A 338 3.15 9.64 -11.39
C ARG A 338 3.99 8.85 -12.40
N LEU A 339 3.86 7.52 -12.43
CA LEU A 339 4.56 6.67 -13.41
C LEU A 339 4.23 7.09 -14.85
N ARG A 340 2.96 7.39 -15.13
CA ARG A 340 2.48 7.75 -16.47
C ARG A 340 2.93 9.13 -16.94
N VAL A 341 3.01 10.09 -16.02
CA VAL A 341 3.66 11.39 -16.25
C VAL A 341 5.13 11.16 -16.56
N ALA A 342 5.81 10.38 -15.72
CA ALA A 342 7.23 10.08 -15.85
C ALA A 342 7.59 9.49 -17.22
N GLN A 343 6.86 8.44 -17.63
CA GLN A 343 7.00 7.76 -18.91
C GLN A 343 6.80 8.69 -20.11
N GLY A 344 5.89 9.67 -19.99
CA GLY A 344 5.62 10.63 -21.06
C GLY A 344 6.78 11.54 -21.39
N SER A 345 7.42 12.11 -20.37
CA SER A 345 8.52 13.07 -20.60
C SER A 345 9.78 12.40 -21.15
N ILE A 346 9.93 11.09 -20.97
CA ILE A 346 11.03 10.28 -21.53
C ILE A 346 10.64 9.56 -22.83
N GLY A 347 9.48 9.87 -23.42
CA GLY A 347 9.06 9.33 -24.71
C GLY A 347 8.77 7.81 -24.70
N MET A 348 8.52 7.21 -23.54
CA MET A 348 8.16 5.79 -23.46
C MET A 348 6.76 5.52 -23.98
N LYS A 349 6.56 4.33 -24.57
CA LYS A 349 5.25 3.90 -25.08
C LYS A 349 4.22 3.89 -23.95
N ARG A 350 3.15 4.66 -24.12
CA ARG A 350 2.05 4.75 -23.15
C ARG A 350 1.02 3.63 -23.31
N GLY A 351 0.76 3.16 -24.54
CA GLY A 351 -0.26 2.12 -24.79
C GLY A 351 0.16 0.69 -24.41
N GLY A 352 -0.69 -0.27 -24.77
CA GLY A 352 -0.44 -1.70 -24.60
C GLY A 352 -0.98 -2.27 -23.29
N ILE A 353 -0.81 -3.59 -23.12
CA ILE A 353 -1.44 -4.36 -22.06
C ILE A 353 -0.53 -4.50 -20.84
N GLN A 354 -1.05 -4.18 -19.66
CA GLN A 354 -0.38 -4.43 -18.39
C GLN A 354 -0.42 -5.93 -18.10
N SER A 355 0.76 -6.50 -17.88
CA SER A 355 0.99 -7.94 -17.96
C SER A 355 0.42 -8.76 -16.79
N VAL A 356 0.07 -8.16 -15.67
CA VAL A 356 -0.47 -8.89 -14.52
C VAL A 356 -2.00 -8.87 -14.53
N SER A 357 -2.61 -7.70 -14.62
CA SER A 357 -4.06 -7.53 -14.73
C SER A 357 -4.64 -7.94 -16.10
N SER A 358 -3.80 -8.05 -17.14
CA SER A 358 -4.24 -8.20 -18.54
C SER A 358 -5.07 -7.01 -19.05
N LEU A 359 -5.01 -5.85 -18.36
CA LEU A 359 -5.78 -4.66 -18.72
C LEU A 359 -4.96 -3.69 -19.60
N PRO A 360 -5.60 -2.96 -20.51
CA PRO A 360 -4.99 -1.86 -21.25
C PRO A 360 -4.48 -0.78 -20.30
N ARG A 361 -3.22 -0.36 -20.47
CA ARG A 361 -2.65 0.77 -19.72
C ARG A 361 -3.47 2.05 -19.91
N SER A 362 -4.03 2.25 -21.10
CA SER A 362 -4.94 3.36 -21.38
C SER A 362 -6.23 3.32 -20.56
N LEU A 363 -6.73 2.13 -20.23
CA LEU A 363 -7.91 1.97 -19.38
C LEU A 363 -7.55 2.21 -17.92
N LEU A 364 -6.39 1.71 -17.48
CA LEU A 364 -5.83 1.96 -16.16
C LEU A 364 -5.53 3.45 -15.93
N ASP A 365 -5.14 4.19 -16.97
CA ASP A 365 -4.97 5.64 -16.92
C ASP A 365 -6.28 6.35 -16.51
N ILE A 366 -7.43 5.87 -17.02
CA ILE A 366 -8.75 6.39 -16.64
C ILE A 366 -9.09 6.00 -15.19
N PHE A 367 -8.86 4.74 -14.80
CA PHE A 367 -9.06 4.28 -13.42
C PHE A 367 -8.24 5.07 -12.40
N SER A 368 -7.03 5.50 -12.76
CA SER A 368 -6.18 6.30 -11.88
C SER A 368 -6.76 7.69 -11.56
N ASN A 369 -7.77 8.13 -12.32
CA ASN A 369 -8.49 9.38 -12.15
C ASN A 369 -10.00 9.13 -11.97
N ILE A 370 -10.41 7.95 -11.51
CA ILE A 370 -11.83 7.57 -11.40
C ILE A 370 -12.64 8.49 -10.48
N GLN A 371 -11.99 9.14 -9.52
CA GLN A 371 -12.60 10.08 -8.59
C GLN A 371 -12.89 11.46 -9.21
N ASP A 372 -12.30 11.78 -10.37
CA ASP A 372 -12.51 13.05 -11.05
C ASP A 372 -13.94 13.11 -11.66
N GLU A 373 -14.52 14.31 -11.76
CA GLU A 373 -15.90 14.49 -12.25
C GLU A 373 -16.08 13.99 -13.69
N ASP A 374 -15.09 14.18 -14.55
CA ASP A 374 -15.12 13.82 -15.97
C ASP A 374 -14.81 12.35 -16.26
N SER A 375 -14.53 11.53 -15.24
CA SER A 375 -14.07 10.14 -15.45
C SER A 375 -15.07 9.28 -16.25
N ASP A 376 -16.38 9.53 -16.11
CA ASP A 376 -17.43 8.87 -16.91
C ASP A 376 -17.25 9.13 -18.41
N THR A 377 -16.97 10.38 -18.78
CA THR A 377 -16.77 10.77 -20.18
C THR A 377 -15.57 10.03 -20.76
N TYR A 378 -14.49 9.94 -20.01
CA TYR A 378 -13.28 9.23 -20.44
C TYR A 378 -13.52 7.73 -20.64
N PHE A 379 -14.27 7.05 -19.75
CA PHE A 379 -14.62 5.65 -19.95
C PHE A 379 -15.51 5.44 -21.19
N LEU A 380 -16.49 6.32 -21.41
CA LEU A 380 -17.38 6.24 -22.57
C LEU A 380 -16.65 6.44 -23.90
N GLN A 381 -15.66 7.33 -23.91
CA GLN A 381 -14.83 7.65 -25.08
C GLN A 381 -13.62 6.72 -25.27
N TRP A 382 -13.38 5.79 -24.34
CA TRP A 382 -12.25 4.89 -24.43
C TRP A 382 -12.35 3.99 -25.67
N PHE A 383 -11.33 4.05 -26.52
CA PHE A 383 -11.32 3.44 -27.85
C PHE A 383 -11.00 1.93 -27.87
N GLY A 384 -10.50 1.37 -26.77
CA GLY A 384 -10.04 -0.01 -26.73
C GLY A 384 -8.55 -0.19 -27.05
N GLU A 385 -8.14 -1.46 -27.05
CA GLU A 385 -6.87 -1.96 -27.56
C GLU A 385 -7.15 -3.20 -28.42
N THR A 386 -6.16 -3.72 -29.15
CA THR A 386 -6.27 -5.01 -29.85
C THR A 386 -5.93 -6.16 -28.91
N GLY A 387 -6.74 -7.22 -28.87
CA GLY A 387 -6.49 -8.40 -28.04
C GLY A 387 -7.29 -9.63 -28.44
N GLU A 388 -7.12 -10.71 -27.68
CA GLU A 388 -7.90 -11.95 -27.86
C GLU A 388 -9.33 -11.78 -27.33
N ILE A 389 -10.27 -12.61 -27.81
CA ILE A 389 -11.70 -12.50 -27.47
C ILE A 389 -11.96 -12.44 -25.95
N PRO A 390 -11.37 -13.33 -25.11
CA PRO A 390 -11.54 -13.22 -23.66
C PRO A 390 -11.02 -11.90 -23.07
N GLN A 391 -9.91 -11.37 -23.59
CA GLN A 391 -9.37 -10.10 -23.13
C GLN A 391 -10.31 -8.94 -23.46
N ILE A 392 -10.87 -8.91 -24.68
CA ILE A 392 -11.81 -7.87 -25.09
C ILE A 392 -13.04 -7.84 -24.17
N HIS A 393 -13.61 -9.01 -23.84
CA HIS A 393 -14.72 -9.08 -22.90
C HIS A 393 -14.34 -8.63 -21.48
N LEU A 394 -13.14 -9.00 -21.01
CA LEU A 394 -12.60 -8.51 -19.73
C LEU A 394 -12.50 -6.98 -19.72
N TRP A 395 -11.99 -6.38 -20.79
CA TRP A 395 -11.79 -4.93 -20.87
C TRP A 395 -13.11 -4.17 -20.89
N GLU A 396 -14.10 -4.67 -21.64
CA GLU A 396 -15.45 -4.09 -21.61
C GLU A 396 -16.10 -4.23 -20.23
N ALA A 397 -15.92 -5.38 -19.56
CA ALA A 397 -16.40 -5.56 -18.19
C ALA A 397 -15.76 -4.52 -17.23
N TYR A 398 -14.44 -4.32 -17.29
CA TYR A 398 -13.77 -3.29 -16.49
C TYR A 398 -14.26 -1.89 -16.83
N ARG A 399 -14.39 -1.54 -18.12
CA ARG A 399 -14.87 -0.22 -18.55
C ARG A 399 -16.25 0.08 -17.98
N LEU A 400 -17.19 -0.85 -18.11
CA LEU A 400 -18.57 -0.70 -17.62
C LEU A 400 -18.61 -0.63 -16.09
N ALA A 401 -17.84 -1.49 -15.41
CA ALA A 401 -17.68 -1.46 -13.96
C ALA A 401 -17.07 -0.14 -13.46
N GLY A 402 -16.12 0.43 -14.20
CA GLY A 402 -15.52 1.74 -13.94
C GLY A 402 -16.56 2.87 -13.95
N ILE A 403 -17.44 2.89 -14.96
CA ILE A 403 -18.53 3.88 -15.07
C ILE A 403 -19.50 3.75 -13.87
N LEU A 404 -19.98 2.53 -13.59
CA LEU A 404 -20.90 2.30 -12.47
C LEU A 404 -20.28 2.71 -11.12
N THR A 405 -19.02 2.31 -10.89
CA THR A 405 -18.29 2.66 -9.68
C THR A 405 -18.07 4.18 -9.56
N GLY A 406 -17.68 4.85 -10.65
CA GLY A 406 -17.48 6.30 -10.68
C GLY A 406 -18.76 7.07 -10.35
N ARG A 407 -19.89 6.67 -10.93
CA ARG A 407 -21.21 7.24 -10.60
C ARG A 407 -21.58 7.08 -9.14
N ARG A 408 -21.36 5.88 -8.57
CA ARG A 408 -21.61 5.60 -7.16
C ARG A 408 -20.80 6.51 -6.24
N LEU A 409 -19.52 6.73 -6.54
CA LEU A 409 -18.66 7.65 -5.80
C LEU A 409 -19.20 9.09 -5.83
N ARG A 410 -19.65 9.57 -6.99
CA ARG A 410 -20.19 10.94 -7.14
C ARG A 410 -21.53 11.14 -6.45
N ILE A 411 -22.43 10.16 -6.52
CA ILE A 411 -23.70 10.21 -5.79
C ILE A 411 -23.43 10.42 -4.30
N ARG A 412 -22.47 9.68 -3.73
CA ARG A 412 -22.07 9.84 -2.32
C ARG A 412 -21.42 11.18 -2.02
N ALA A 413 -20.53 11.67 -2.88
CA ALA A 413 -19.91 12.99 -2.71
C ALA A 413 -20.98 14.11 -2.70
N ASN A 414 -21.98 14.00 -3.58
CA ASN A 414 -23.05 14.99 -3.72
C ASN A 414 -24.12 14.91 -2.63
N THR A 415 -24.29 13.77 -1.94
CA THR A 415 -25.19 13.70 -0.77
C THR A 415 -24.74 14.57 0.41
N GLY A 416 -23.52 15.14 0.38
CA GLY A 416 -23.00 16.09 1.38
C GLY A 416 -23.15 17.58 1.04
N ILE A 417 -23.56 17.94 -0.18
CA ILE A 417 -23.68 19.32 -0.65
C ILE A 417 -25.08 19.52 -1.25
N THR A 418 -25.83 20.52 -0.77
CA THR A 418 -27.14 20.87 -1.33
C THR A 418 -27.05 20.96 -2.86
N ALA A 419 -27.77 20.08 -3.54
CA ALA A 419 -27.73 19.88 -4.98
C ALA A 419 -28.02 21.19 -5.74
N ALA A 420 -26.97 21.89 -6.14
CA ALA A 420 -27.07 22.93 -7.16
C ALA A 420 -27.03 22.24 -8.52
N ALA A 421 -28.10 22.47 -9.29
CA ALA A 421 -28.42 21.95 -10.61
C ALA A 421 -27.22 21.45 -11.44
N SER A 422 -27.17 20.14 -11.69
CA SER A 422 -26.33 19.57 -12.74
C SER A 422 -26.92 19.92 -14.10
N THR A 423 -26.23 20.80 -14.80
CA THR A 423 -26.49 21.16 -16.19
C THR A 423 -26.46 19.90 -17.05
N SER A 424 -27.58 19.59 -17.72
CA SER A 424 -27.72 18.44 -18.60
C SER A 424 -26.67 18.45 -19.72
N CYS A 425 -25.88 17.38 -19.80
CA CYS A 425 -25.02 17.06 -20.93
C CYS A 425 -24.99 15.53 -21.12
N PRO A 426 -24.67 15.06 -22.33
CA PRO A 426 -25.54 14.38 -23.31
C PRO A 426 -26.05 12.99 -22.89
N ALA A 427 -26.79 12.29 -23.76
CA ALA A 427 -27.42 10.98 -23.55
C ALA A 427 -26.45 9.87 -23.08
N THR A 428 -26.08 9.88 -21.80
CA THR A 428 -25.31 8.80 -21.19
C THR A 428 -26.24 7.61 -20.93
N PRO A 429 -25.77 6.36 -21.11
CA PRO A 429 -26.58 5.18 -20.81
C PRO A 429 -27.02 5.16 -19.35
N SER A 430 -28.21 4.65 -19.06
CA SER A 430 -28.68 4.42 -17.69
C SER A 430 -27.85 3.33 -17.00
N SER A 431 -27.79 3.34 -15.66
CA SER A 431 -27.10 2.29 -14.90
C SER A 431 -27.65 0.89 -15.20
N GLU A 432 -28.94 0.76 -15.51
CA GLU A 432 -29.55 -0.52 -15.89
C GLU A 432 -29.02 -1.05 -17.23
N VAL A 433 -28.85 -0.17 -18.24
CA VAL A 433 -28.24 -0.55 -19.52
C VAL A 433 -26.77 -0.92 -19.34
N LEU A 434 -26.03 -0.17 -18.51
CA LEU A 434 -24.63 -0.45 -18.22
C LEU A 434 -24.45 -1.78 -17.49
N LEU A 435 -25.29 -2.05 -16.48
CA LEU A 435 -25.27 -3.30 -15.72
C LEU A 435 -25.60 -4.50 -16.60
N GLY A 436 -26.65 -4.42 -17.43
CA GLY A 436 -26.98 -5.49 -18.36
C GLY A 436 -25.83 -5.82 -19.32
N ARG A 437 -25.12 -4.80 -19.83
CA ARG A 437 -23.93 -4.99 -20.67
C ARG A 437 -22.74 -5.55 -19.89
N LEU A 438 -22.57 -5.16 -18.62
CA LEU A 438 -21.51 -5.65 -17.74
C LEU A 438 -21.70 -7.14 -17.49
N VAL A 439 -22.90 -7.53 -17.06
CA VAL A 439 -23.27 -8.93 -16.83
C VAL A 439 -23.09 -9.76 -18.10
N ALA A 440 -23.57 -9.27 -19.24
CA ALA A 440 -23.40 -9.96 -20.53
C ALA A 440 -21.92 -10.11 -20.93
N SER A 441 -21.08 -9.12 -20.65
CA SER A 441 -19.64 -9.18 -20.97
C SER A 441 -18.92 -10.21 -20.08
N MET A 442 -19.27 -10.28 -18.80
CA MET A 442 -18.72 -11.26 -17.86
C MET A 442 -19.18 -12.68 -18.18
N ASP A 443 -20.46 -12.88 -18.52
CA ASP A 443 -21.02 -14.18 -18.93
C ASP A 443 -20.36 -14.68 -20.23
N ALA A 444 -20.24 -13.81 -21.24
CA ALA A 444 -19.54 -14.12 -22.49
C ALA A 444 -18.05 -14.42 -22.28
N LEU A 445 -17.37 -13.72 -21.36
CA LEU A 445 -15.99 -14.04 -20.98
C LEU A 445 -15.90 -15.46 -20.41
N CYS A 446 -16.77 -15.78 -19.45
CA CYS A 446 -16.82 -17.10 -18.87
C CYS A 446 -17.01 -18.18 -19.95
N ASP A 447 -17.93 -18.00 -20.90
CA ASP A 447 -18.13 -18.94 -22.00
C ASP A 447 -16.94 -19.03 -22.95
N ALA A 448 -16.33 -17.89 -23.30
CA ALA A 448 -15.16 -17.85 -24.16
C ALA A 448 -14.01 -18.67 -23.56
N THR A 449 -13.77 -18.58 -22.25
CA THR A 449 -12.70 -19.36 -21.60
C THR A 449 -12.91 -20.87 -21.58
N SER A 450 -14.12 -21.37 -21.85
CA SER A 450 -14.38 -22.81 -22.02
C SER A 450 -13.84 -23.35 -23.34
N ARG A 451 -13.47 -22.48 -24.30
CA ARG A 451 -13.01 -22.88 -25.63
C ARG A 451 -11.54 -23.31 -25.60
N PRO A 452 -11.15 -24.45 -26.22
CA PRO A 452 -9.78 -24.98 -26.15
C PRO A 452 -8.69 -24.01 -26.63
N GLU A 453 -8.98 -23.19 -27.63
CA GLU A 453 -8.04 -22.19 -28.18
C GLU A 453 -7.63 -21.11 -27.17
N TYR A 454 -8.43 -20.89 -26.12
CA TYR A 454 -8.17 -19.90 -25.08
C TYR A 454 -7.72 -20.51 -23.75
N SER A 455 -7.42 -21.81 -23.73
CA SER A 455 -6.99 -22.54 -22.52
C SER A 455 -5.75 -21.97 -21.82
N GLN A 456 -4.93 -21.19 -22.54
CA GLN A 456 -3.73 -20.56 -21.99
C GLN A 456 -3.99 -19.19 -21.35
N LEU A 457 -5.17 -18.60 -21.54
CA LEU A 457 -5.54 -17.30 -20.98
C LEU A 457 -6.13 -17.45 -19.58
N LEU A 458 -5.67 -16.61 -18.66
CA LEU A 458 -6.11 -16.57 -17.27
C LEU A 458 -7.02 -15.37 -16.98
N THR A 459 -7.69 -14.84 -17.99
CA THR A 459 -8.46 -13.57 -17.90
C THR A 459 -9.54 -13.58 -16.83
N THR A 460 -10.07 -14.75 -16.46
CA THR A 460 -11.05 -14.90 -15.37
C THR A 460 -10.49 -14.53 -14.00
N ASN A 461 -9.17 -14.58 -13.80
CA ASN A 461 -8.53 -14.19 -12.55
C ASN A 461 -8.75 -12.71 -12.20
N ALA A 462 -9.05 -11.86 -13.19
CA ALA A 462 -9.29 -10.43 -12.99
C ALA A 462 -10.80 -10.08 -12.89
N LEU A 463 -11.71 -11.04 -12.78
CA LEU A 463 -13.16 -10.77 -12.78
C LEU A 463 -13.72 -10.17 -11.49
N LEU A 464 -12.94 -10.14 -10.41
CA LEU A 464 -13.42 -9.75 -9.09
C LEU A 464 -13.89 -8.28 -9.04
N TYR A 465 -13.15 -7.34 -9.62
CA TYR A 465 -13.54 -5.92 -9.66
C TYR A 465 -14.85 -5.70 -10.44
N PRO A 466 -15.00 -6.19 -11.70
CA PRO A 466 -16.26 -6.12 -12.41
C PRO A 466 -17.43 -6.80 -11.67
N TYR A 467 -17.16 -7.93 -11.03
CA TYR A 467 -18.16 -8.67 -10.25
C TYR A 467 -18.69 -7.86 -9.07
N VAL A 468 -17.80 -7.27 -8.28
CA VAL A 468 -18.15 -6.42 -7.15
C VAL A 468 -18.95 -5.20 -7.61
N ALA A 469 -18.50 -4.54 -8.68
CA ALA A 469 -19.22 -3.40 -9.24
C ALA A 469 -20.65 -3.77 -9.68
N ALA A 470 -20.84 -4.94 -10.29
CA ALA A 470 -22.16 -5.42 -10.68
C ALA A 470 -23.04 -5.78 -9.48
N ARG A 471 -22.50 -6.50 -8.48
CA ARG A 471 -23.26 -6.96 -7.30
C ARG A 471 -23.72 -5.83 -6.39
N LEU A 472 -23.07 -4.67 -6.43
CA LEU A 472 -23.46 -3.48 -5.67
C LEU A 472 -24.63 -2.69 -6.28
N GLU A 473 -25.06 -2.99 -7.51
CA GLU A 473 -26.27 -2.43 -8.13
C GLU A 473 -27.52 -3.22 -7.71
N VAL A 474 -27.73 -3.32 -6.40
CA VAL A 474 -28.71 -4.21 -5.75
C VAL A 474 -30.14 -3.94 -6.24
N ALA A 475 -30.56 -2.67 -6.32
CA ALA A 475 -31.92 -2.32 -6.72
C ALA A 475 -32.23 -2.76 -8.15
N ILE A 476 -31.24 -2.75 -9.04
CA ILE A 476 -31.40 -3.18 -10.44
C ILE A 476 -31.43 -4.70 -10.51
N LEU A 477 -30.52 -5.39 -9.80
CA LEU A 477 -30.46 -6.85 -9.76
C LEU A 477 -31.73 -7.48 -9.16
N LEU A 478 -32.37 -6.83 -8.18
CA LEU A 478 -33.67 -7.28 -7.64
C LEU A 478 -34.80 -7.25 -8.69
N ARG A 479 -34.74 -6.33 -9.66
CA ARG A 479 -35.69 -6.27 -10.78
C ARG A 479 -35.34 -7.24 -11.92
N GLN A 480 -34.09 -7.69 -11.99
CA GLN A 480 -33.54 -8.50 -13.07
C GLN A 480 -32.91 -9.81 -12.52
N PRO A 481 -33.72 -10.77 -12.04
CA PRO A 481 -33.22 -11.96 -11.35
C PRO A 481 -32.34 -12.86 -12.22
N THR A 482 -32.53 -12.86 -13.55
CA THR A 482 -31.70 -13.60 -14.51
C THR A 482 -30.27 -13.07 -14.58
N TRP A 483 -30.07 -11.77 -14.34
CA TRP A 483 -28.74 -11.16 -14.30
C TRP A 483 -27.98 -11.60 -13.05
N MET A 484 -28.67 -11.66 -11.91
CA MET A 484 -28.09 -12.19 -10.67
C MET A 484 -27.69 -13.66 -10.82
N GLU A 485 -28.50 -14.47 -11.50
CA GLU A 485 -28.15 -15.86 -11.78
C GLU A 485 -26.90 -15.99 -12.67
N SER A 486 -26.77 -15.12 -13.67
CA SER A 486 -25.57 -15.06 -14.51
C SER A 486 -24.33 -14.71 -13.68
N LEU A 487 -24.44 -13.74 -12.76
CA LEU A 487 -23.35 -13.39 -11.84
C LEU A 487 -22.95 -14.56 -10.92
N ARG A 488 -23.90 -15.35 -10.42
CA ARG A 488 -23.60 -16.54 -9.62
C ARG A 488 -22.77 -17.57 -10.40
N ARG A 489 -23.09 -17.81 -11.67
CA ARG A 489 -22.28 -18.67 -12.54
C ARG A 489 -20.86 -18.13 -12.75
N VAL A 490 -20.72 -16.81 -12.85
CA VAL A 490 -19.39 -16.19 -12.96
C VAL A 490 -18.55 -16.47 -11.71
N THR A 491 -19.16 -16.45 -10.51
CA THR A 491 -18.50 -16.80 -9.23
C THR A 491 -17.91 -18.20 -9.19
N GLU A 492 -18.45 -19.15 -9.94
CA GLU A 492 -17.88 -20.51 -10.02
C GLU A 492 -16.55 -20.54 -10.81
N LYS A 493 -16.31 -19.58 -11.72
CA LYS A 493 -15.14 -19.57 -12.62
C LYS A 493 -13.93 -18.78 -12.13
N TYR A 494 -14.09 -17.77 -11.28
CA TYR A 494 -12.96 -17.02 -10.69
C TYR A 494 -12.58 -17.51 -9.27
N GLN A 495 -12.90 -18.77 -8.95
CA GLN A 495 -12.62 -19.44 -7.67
C GLN A 495 -11.15 -19.61 -7.22
N PRO A 496 -10.05 -19.26 -7.95
CA PRO A 496 -8.71 -19.43 -7.39
C PRO A 496 -8.48 -18.73 -6.04
N TYR A 497 -9.23 -17.67 -5.75
CA TYR A 497 -9.15 -16.95 -4.47
C TYR A 497 -10.26 -17.27 -3.49
N GLY A 498 -11.27 -18.08 -3.85
CA GLY A 498 -12.54 -18.18 -3.15
C GLY A 498 -12.43 -18.57 -1.66
N LYS A 499 -11.37 -19.30 -1.31
CA LYS A 499 -11.09 -19.74 0.07
C LYS A 499 -10.26 -18.76 0.89
N THR A 500 -9.64 -17.77 0.24
CA THR A 500 -8.83 -16.76 0.94
C THR A 500 -9.72 -15.86 1.82
N ALA A 501 -9.14 -15.27 2.86
CA ALA A 501 -9.87 -14.31 3.70
C ALA A 501 -10.35 -13.10 2.88
N ASN A 502 -9.60 -12.67 1.86
CA ASN A 502 -10.01 -11.60 0.94
C ASN A 502 -11.34 -11.90 0.26
N ALA A 503 -11.45 -13.07 -0.39
CA ALA A 503 -12.65 -13.45 -1.13
C ALA A 503 -13.85 -13.68 -0.20
N ARG A 504 -13.63 -14.26 0.99
CA ARG A 504 -14.69 -14.43 1.99
C ARG A 504 -15.25 -13.09 2.46
N ASN A 505 -14.39 -12.15 2.85
CA ASN A 505 -14.83 -10.82 3.28
C ASN A 505 -15.61 -10.10 2.18
N ILE A 506 -15.16 -10.17 0.92
CA ILE A 506 -15.89 -9.59 -0.21
C ILE A 506 -17.27 -10.25 -0.37
N THR A 507 -17.33 -11.58 -0.34
CA THR A 507 -18.58 -12.33 -0.50
C THR A 507 -19.58 -11.98 0.61
N GLU A 508 -19.14 -12.00 1.86
CA GLU A 508 -19.98 -11.63 3.00
C GLU A 508 -20.52 -10.20 2.89
N MET A 509 -19.69 -9.21 2.52
CA MET A 509 -20.14 -7.83 2.36
C MET A 509 -21.14 -7.68 1.20
N LEU A 510 -20.95 -8.41 0.10
CA LEU A 510 -21.90 -8.39 -1.02
C LEU A 510 -23.22 -9.08 -0.67
N ASP A 511 -23.18 -10.15 0.13
CA ASP A 511 -24.37 -10.85 0.59
C ASP A 511 -25.14 -10.01 1.62
N GLU A 512 -24.46 -9.29 2.51
CA GLU A 512 -25.08 -8.29 3.38
C GLU A 512 -25.81 -7.20 2.59
N ALA A 513 -25.18 -6.66 1.55
CA ALA A 513 -25.79 -5.65 0.68
C ALA A 513 -27.05 -6.20 -0.01
N TRP A 514 -26.98 -7.45 -0.47
CA TRP A 514 -28.09 -8.13 -1.13
C TRP A 514 -29.26 -8.41 -0.17
N ASP A 515 -28.97 -9.01 0.99
CA ASP A 515 -29.98 -9.43 1.98
C ASP A 515 -30.71 -8.23 2.60
N SER A 516 -30.00 -7.10 2.75
CA SER A 516 -30.58 -5.84 3.21
C SER A 516 -31.32 -5.07 2.11
N GLY A 517 -31.14 -5.44 0.83
CA GLY A 517 -31.64 -4.67 -0.31
C GLY A 517 -31.02 -3.27 -0.42
N ASP A 518 -29.84 -3.05 0.16
CA ASP A 518 -29.19 -1.74 0.25
C ASP A 518 -28.41 -1.40 -1.03
N ASP A 519 -29.06 -0.67 -1.93
CA ASP A 519 -28.43 -0.16 -3.14
C ASP A 519 -27.35 0.89 -2.85
N ALA A 520 -27.37 1.53 -1.67
CA ALA A 520 -26.38 2.51 -1.23
C ALA A 520 -25.21 1.89 -0.46
N TYR A 521 -25.18 0.58 -0.25
CA TYR A 521 -24.20 -0.15 0.58
C TYR A 521 -22.75 0.27 0.36
N ASP A 522 -22.10 0.76 1.41
CA ASP A 522 -20.71 1.24 1.35
C ASP A 522 -19.68 0.18 1.70
N ILE A 523 -19.26 -0.57 0.68
CA ILE A 523 -18.23 -1.60 0.83
C ILE A 523 -16.91 -1.06 1.39
N ASP A 524 -16.55 0.21 1.14
CA ASP A 524 -15.32 0.81 1.67
C ASP A 524 -15.42 1.08 3.18
N GLU A 525 -16.57 1.60 3.62
CA GLU A 525 -16.88 1.80 5.04
C GLU A 525 -17.00 0.46 5.77
N GLN A 526 -17.61 -0.54 5.16
CA GLN A 526 -17.81 -1.86 5.77
C GLN A 526 -16.49 -2.62 5.92
N ALA A 527 -15.60 -2.56 4.92
CA ALA A 527 -14.24 -3.08 5.04
C ALA A 527 -13.47 -2.38 6.18
N ARG A 528 -13.58 -1.04 6.31
CA ARG A 528 -12.97 -0.30 7.45
C ARG A 528 -13.54 -0.73 8.80
N ARG A 529 -14.84 -0.95 8.92
CA ARG A 529 -15.49 -1.42 10.17
C ARG A 529 -15.03 -2.80 10.59
N ARG A 530 -14.76 -3.67 9.62
CA ARG A 530 -14.21 -5.01 9.82
C ARG A 530 -12.68 -5.01 10.06
N ASN A 531 -12.03 -3.84 9.97
CA ASN A 531 -10.57 -3.70 10.04
C ASN A 531 -9.84 -4.58 9.02
N VAL A 532 -10.38 -4.63 7.80
CA VAL A 532 -9.81 -5.39 6.68
C VAL A 532 -9.52 -4.50 5.49
N GLU A 533 -8.49 -4.87 4.73
CA GLU A 533 -8.22 -4.31 3.41
C GLU A 533 -8.44 -5.39 2.37
N VAL A 534 -9.43 -5.19 1.49
CA VAL A 534 -9.75 -6.15 0.43
C VAL A 534 -9.32 -5.63 -0.93
N ALA A 535 -8.74 -6.49 -1.74
CA ALA A 535 -8.34 -6.17 -3.11
C ALA A 535 -9.24 -6.86 -4.13
N LEU A 536 -9.48 -6.16 -5.23
CA LEU A 536 -10.45 -6.52 -6.27
C LEU A 536 -9.81 -6.83 -7.63
N PHE A 537 -8.48 -6.72 -7.78
CA PHE A 537 -7.78 -6.66 -9.06
C PHE A 537 -6.92 -7.87 -9.39
#